data_AF-A0A972JTX0-F1
#
_entry.id   AF-A0A972JTX0-F1
#
_cell.length_a   1.000
_cell.length_b   1.000
_cell.length_c   1.000
_cell.angle_alpha   90.00
_cell.angle_beta   90.00
_cell.angle_gamma   90.00
#
_symmetry.space_group_name_H-M   'P 1'
#
loop_
_entity.id
_entity.type
_entity.pdbx_description
1 polymer ?
#
loop_
_entity_poly.entity_id
_entity_poly.type
_entity_poly.pdbx_seq_one_letter_code
_entity_poly.pdbx_strand_id
1 'polypeptide(L)'
;MIMDELEIILREDTDEGALFYQPDPEVEEHLIYIRNPHFTVAEHRVELEDPVLFRLNINRILSAVKIVIPRHAWQIRPARPIPITSLKASLEFPLTTIQQHSFNLKADVITDADCTYTLLMFGKHETSPFWVALSSHCWALIAANRLKGFFILLR
;
A
#
# COMPACT_ATOMS: atom_id res chain seq x y z
N MET A 1 16.16 15.20 -9.75
CA MET A 1 16.51 14.64 -8.43
C MET A 1 15.58 13.46 -8.25
N ILE A 2 16.12 12.25 -8.31
CA ILE A 2 15.32 11.04 -8.09
C ILE A 2 15.13 10.95 -6.57
N MET A 3 13.89 10.91 -6.12
CA MET A 3 13.57 10.65 -4.73
C MET A 3 13.26 9.17 -4.60
N ASP A 4 13.88 8.54 -3.62
CA ASP A 4 13.84 7.08 -3.45
C ASP A 4 12.81 6.70 -2.37
N GLU A 5 11.92 7.61 -1.96
CA GLU A 5 11.09 7.45 -0.76
C GLU A 5 9.73 8.14 -0.88
N LEU A 6 8.70 7.46 -0.37
CA LEU A 6 7.32 7.96 -0.34
C LEU A 6 7.02 8.59 1.02
N GLU A 7 7.19 9.91 1.13
CA GLU A 7 6.79 10.64 2.33
C GLU A 7 5.27 10.63 2.49
N ILE A 8 4.79 10.50 3.73
CA ILE A 8 3.38 10.51 4.08
C ILE A 8 3.14 11.35 5.34
N ILE A 9 1.92 11.81 5.50
CA ILE A 9 1.41 12.46 6.71
C ILE A 9 0.28 11.58 7.24
N LEU A 10 0.35 11.21 8.52
CA LEU A 10 -0.73 10.51 9.19
C LEU A 10 -1.84 11.50 9.54
N ARG A 11 -3.07 11.18 9.12
CA ARG A 11 -4.28 11.92 9.44
C ARG A 11 -5.20 11.07 10.30
N GLU A 12 -6.18 11.71 10.92
CA GLU A 12 -7.23 11.00 11.63
C GLU A 12 -7.86 9.93 10.72
N ASP A 13 -8.31 8.84 11.34
CA ASP A 13 -9.02 7.78 10.64
C ASP A 13 -10.29 8.34 9.99
N THR A 14 -10.48 8.06 8.71
CA THR A 14 -11.64 8.51 7.94
C THR A 14 -12.10 7.40 7.01
N ASP A 15 -13.39 7.39 6.70
CA ASP A 15 -13.94 6.46 5.72
C ASP A 15 -13.28 6.61 4.35
N GLU A 16 -12.76 7.80 4.01
CA GLU A 16 -12.03 8.07 2.75
C GLU A 16 -10.68 7.33 2.66
N GLY A 17 -10.03 7.11 3.81
CA GLY A 17 -8.74 6.42 3.90
C GLY A 17 -8.85 4.89 4.04
N ALA A 18 -10.06 4.36 4.21
CA ALA A 18 -10.26 2.94 4.43
C ALA A 18 -10.05 2.12 3.15
N LEU A 19 -9.12 1.17 3.19
CA LEU A 19 -8.74 0.37 2.02
C LEU A 19 -9.06 -1.11 2.21
N PHE A 20 -9.70 -1.73 1.21
CA PHE A 20 -10.07 -3.14 1.24
C PHE A 20 -9.57 -3.85 -0.01
N TYR A 21 -9.18 -5.11 0.13
CA TYR A 21 -8.84 -5.94 -1.01
C TYR A 21 -10.07 -6.11 -1.91
N GLN A 22 -9.88 -5.93 -3.21
CA GLN A 22 -10.88 -6.13 -4.23
C GLN A 22 -10.30 -7.12 -5.25
N PRO A 23 -10.76 -8.38 -5.25
CA PRO A 23 -10.29 -9.35 -6.23
C PRO A 23 -10.77 -8.97 -7.64
N ASP A 24 -9.93 -9.27 -8.63
CA ASP A 24 -10.28 -9.18 -10.05
C ASP A 24 -10.06 -10.56 -10.68
N PRO A 25 -11.14 -11.33 -10.94
CA PRO A 25 -11.02 -12.72 -11.38
C PRO A 25 -10.38 -12.87 -12.75
N GLU A 26 -10.34 -11.82 -13.58
CA GLU A 26 -9.76 -11.89 -14.92
C GLU A 26 -8.23 -11.81 -14.90
N VAL A 27 -7.65 -11.25 -13.83
CA VAL A 27 -6.21 -10.94 -13.75
C VAL A 27 -5.60 -11.22 -12.36
N GLU A 28 -6.29 -12.00 -11.51
CA GLU A 28 -5.92 -12.27 -10.12
C GLU A 28 -4.48 -12.79 -9.95
N GLU A 29 -3.97 -13.58 -10.91
CA GLU A 29 -2.60 -14.10 -10.89
C GLU A 29 -1.52 -13.01 -11.00
N HIS A 30 -1.89 -11.78 -11.36
CA HIS A 30 -0.97 -10.69 -11.66
C HIS A 30 -1.36 -9.38 -10.97
N LEU A 31 -2.51 -9.34 -10.29
CA LEU A 31 -3.10 -8.10 -9.81
C LEU A 31 -3.58 -8.22 -8.36
N ILE A 32 -3.01 -7.39 -7.49
CA ILE A 32 -3.63 -7.05 -6.21
C ILE A 32 -4.21 -5.66 -6.36
N TYR A 33 -5.52 -5.54 -6.17
CA TYR A 33 -6.18 -4.24 -6.14
C TYR A 33 -6.77 -3.99 -4.76
N ILE A 34 -6.37 -2.88 -4.15
CA ILE A 34 -6.87 -2.42 -2.85
C ILE A 34 -7.57 -1.09 -3.10
N ARG A 35 -8.80 -0.94 -2.64
CA ARG A 35 -9.58 0.26 -2.91
C ARG A 35 -10.53 0.56 -1.76
N ASN A 36 -10.80 1.84 -1.58
CA ASN A 36 -11.96 2.29 -0.84
C ASN A 36 -13.26 2.05 -1.65
N PRO A 37 -14.25 1.31 -1.12
CA PRO A 37 -15.50 1.01 -1.84
C PRO A 37 -16.35 2.26 -2.14
N HIS A 38 -16.21 3.33 -1.36
CA HIS A 38 -16.96 4.58 -1.52
C HIS A 38 -16.30 5.58 -2.46
N PHE A 39 -15.14 5.23 -3.03
CA PHE A 39 -14.34 6.13 -3.82
C PHE A 39 -14.83 6.26 -5.26
N THR A 40 -15.14 7.48 -5.71
CA THR A 40 -15.67 7.75 -7.06
C THR A 40 -14.74 8.58 -7.94
N VAL A 41 -13.84 9.42 -7.37
CA VAL A 41 -13.02 10.37 -8.15
C VAL A 41 -11.57 10.39 -7.66
N ALA A 42 -10.63 10.11 -8.57
CA ALA A 42 -9.20 10.28 -8.33
C ALA A 42 -8.70 11.59 -8.97
N GLU A 43 -7.96 12.38 -8.19
CA GLU A 43 -7.37 13.62 -8.66
C GLU A 43 -5.85 13.48 -8.89
N HIS A 44 -5.18 12.68 -8.04
CA HIS A 44 -3.74 12.51 -8.11
C HIS A 44 -3.32 11.05 -8.21
N ARG A 45 -2.10 10.84 -8.73
CA ARG A 45 -1.48 9.53 -8.94
C ARG A 45 0.01 9.58 -8.63
N VAL A 46 0.49 8.50 -8.02
CA VAL A 46 1.92 8.26 -7.77
C VAL A 46 2.25 6.84 -8.27
N GLU A 47 3.31 6.70 -9.06
CA GLU A 47 3.74 5.45 -9.70
C GLU A 47 5.13 5.02 -9.20
N LEU A 48 5.32 3.72 -8.98
CA LEU A 48 6.63 3.11 -8.75
C LEU A 48 7.15 2.43 -10.03
N GLU A 49 8.44 2.06 -10.05
CA GLU A 49 9.06 1.38 -11.20
C GLU A 49 8.50 -0.04 -11.43
N ASP A 50 8.33 -0.82 -10.37
CA ASP A 50 7.41 -1.96 -10.40
C ASP A 50 5.99 -1.40 -10.42
N PRO A 51 5.03 -1.95 -11.19
CA PRO A 51 3.75 -1.31 -11.51
C PRO A 51 2.79 -1.27 -10.32
N VAL A 52 3.18 -0.51 -9.30
CA VAL A 52 2.45 -0.13 -8.11
C VAL A 52 1.99 1.29 -8.33
N LEU A 53 0.68 1.47 -8.41
CA LEU A 53 0.02 2.75 -8.63
C LEU A 53 -0.80 3.10 -7.40
N PHE A 54 -0.51 4.27 -6.82
CA PHE A 54 -1.31 4.88 -5.78
C PHE A 54 -2.29 5.88 -6.40
N ARG A 55 -3.55 5.80 -6.00
CA ARG A 55 -4.58 6.77 -6.35
C ARG A 55 -4.96 7.55 -5.10
N LEU A 56 -4.99 8.87 -5.24
CA LEU A 56 -5.31 9.77 -4.15
C LEU A 56 -6.59 10.57 -4.47
N ASN A 57 -7.34 10.90 -3.43
CA ASN A 57 -8.49 11.78 -3.53
C ASN A 57 -8.07 13.27 -3.56
N ILE A 58 -9.07 14.16 -3.59
CA ILE A 58 -8.86 15.62 -3.63
C ILE A 58 -8.11 16.16 -2.39
N ASN A 59 -8.21 15.44 -1.27
CA ASN A 59 -7.54 15.74 -0.01
C ASN A 59 -6.14 15.11 0.06
N ARG A 60 -5.65 14.53 -1.06
CA ARG A 60 -4.39 13.78 -1.16
C ARG A 60 -4.32 12.53 -0.27
N ILE A 61 -5.48 12.04 0.19
CA ILE A 61 -5.59 10.81 0.97
C ILE A 61 -5.56 9.61 0.03
N LEU A 62 -4.80 8.59 0.42
CA LEU A 62 -4.73 7.32 -0.29
C LEU A 62 -6.08 6.63 -0.30
N SER A 63 -6.57 6.32 -1.51
CA SER A 63 -7.91 5.77 -1.74
C SER A 63 -7.90 4.50 -2.60
N ALA A 64 -6.81 4.24 -3.32
CA ALA A 64 -6.57 2.95 -3.94
C ALA A 64 -5.08 2.67 -4.14
N VAL A 65 -4.73 1.39 -4.13
CA VAL A 65 -3.42 0.86 -4.52
C VAL A 65 -3.65 -0.23 -5.55
N LYS A 66 -2.99 -0.15 -6.70
CA LYS A 66 -2.99 -1.18 -7.73
C LYS A 66 -1.58 -1.74 -7.85
N ILE A 67 -1.40 -3.04 -7.67
CA ILE A 67 -0.10 -3.72 -7.72
C ILE A 67 -0.14 -4.75 -8.83
N VAL A 68 0.66 -4.56 -9.89
CA VAL A 68 0.68 -5.44 -11.06
C VAL A 68 1.95 -6.30 -11.09
N ILE A 69 2.21 -7.03 -10.00
CA ILE A 69 3.39 -7.89 -9.88
C ILE A 69 2.95 -9.34 -10.11
N PRO A 70 3.50 -10.06 -11.10
CA PRO A 70 3.13 -11.45 -11.37
C PRO A 70 3.36 -12.36 -10.16
N ARG A 71 2.45 -13.30 -9.89
CA ARG A 71 2.52 -14.21 -8.74
C ARG A 71 3.79 -15.06 -8.70
N HIS A 72 4.39 -15.37 -9.86
CA HIS A 72 5.66 -16.10 -9.92
C HIS A 72 6.86 -15.29 -9.37
N ALA A 73 6.74 -13.96 -9.28
CA ALA A 73 7.73 -13.09 -8.67
C ALA A 73 7.53 -12.93 -7.15
N TRP A 74 6.42 -13.45 -6.61
CA TRP A 74 6.12 -13.35 -5.18
C TRP A 74 6.96 -14.35 -4.39
N GLN A 75 7.46 -13.92 -3.24
CA GLN A 75 8.20 -14.78 -2.33
C GLN A 75 7.24 -15.50 -1.39
N ILE A 76 7.20 -16.83 -1.48
CA ILE A 76 6.44 -17.65 -0.54
C ILE A 76 7.25 -17.79 0.76
N ARG A 77 6.65 -17.41 1.89
CA ARG A 77 7.21 -17.48 3.24
C ARG A 77 6.19 -18.09 4.20
N PRO A 78 6.59 -18.56 5.39
CA PRO A 78 5.65 -19.01 6.41
C PRO A 78 4.59 -17.95 6.72
N ALA A 79 3.40 -18.41 7.12
CA ALA A 79 2.32 -17.53 7.53
C ALA A 79 2.81 -16.55 8.61
N ARG A 80 2.47 -15.27 8.44
CA ARG A 80 2.78 -14.22 9.41
C ARG A 80 1.53 -13.88 10.22
N PRO A 81 1.67 -13.58 11.52
CA PRO A 81 0.55 -13.05 12.28
C PRO A 81 0.13 -11.70 11.69
N ILE A 82 -1.18 -11.44 11.72
CA ILE A 82 -1.73 -10.13 11.39
C ILE A 82 -1.04 -9.07 12.28
N PRO A 83 -0.61 -7.93 11.72
CA PRO A 83 0.00 -6.88 12.52
C PRO A 83 -0.92 -6.41 13.64
N ILE A 84 -0.41 -6.49 14.88
CA ILE A 84 -1.07 -5.85 16.02
C ILE A 84 -0.77 -4.35 15.92
N THR A 85 -1.82 -3.54 15.88
CA THR A 85 -1.70 -2.08 15.86
C THR A 85 -2.63 -1.45 16.89
N SER A 86 -2.14 -0.41 17.56
CA SER A 86 -2.94 0.47 18.43
C SER A 86 -3.43 1.73 17.71
N LEU A 87 -3.06 1.92 16.44
CA LEU A 87 -3.28 3.15 15.68
C LEU A 87 -4.03 2.88 14.38
N LYS A 88 -5.12 3.62 14.19
CA LYS A 88 -5.84 3.75 12.92
C LYS A 88 -5.62 5.15 12.37
N ALA A 89 -5.41 5.26 11.06
CA ALA A 89 -5.16 6.56 10.42
C ALA A 89 -5.43 6.50 8.92
N SER A 90 -5.68 7.68 8.34
CA SER A 90 -5.63 7.86 6.88
C SER A 90 -4.23 8.28 6.45
N LEU A 91 -3.79 7.89 5.25
CA LEU A 91 -2.49 8.28 4.70
C LEU A 91 -2.64 9.45 3.73
N GLU A 92 -2.14 10.62 4.09
CA GLU A 92 -2.00 11.74 3.15
C GLU A 92 -0.62 11.72 2.49
N PHE A 93 -0.56 12.01 1.20
CA PHE A 93 0.69 12.26 0.49
C PHE A 93 0.91 13.78 0.39
N PRO A 94 2.06 14.31 0.86
CA PRO A 94 2.36 15.72 0.70
C PRO A 94 2.54 16.06 -0.80
N LEU A 95 2.33 17.33 -1.14
CA LEU A 95 2.46 17.81 -2.53
C LEU A 95 3.85 17.52 -3.13
N THR A 96 4.89 17.54 -2.31
CA THR A 96 6.26 17.20 -2.70
C THR A 96 6.36 15.78 -3.26
N THR A 97 5.71 14.80 -2.62
CA THR A 97 5.62 13.42 -3.11
C THR A 97 4.79 13.33 -4.39
N ILE A 98 3.66 14.03 -4.45
CA ILE A 98 2.75 13.96 -5.62
C ILE A 98 3.39 14.53 -6.89
N GLN A 99 4.06 15.67 -6.78
CA GLN A 99 4.67 16.38 -7.93
C GLN A 99 5.78 15.58 -8.62
N GLN A 100 6.33 14.56 -7.96
CA GLN A 100 7.38 13.72 -8.54
C GLN A 100 6.82 12.68 -9.52
N HIS A 101 5.53 12.33 -9.39
CA HIS A 101 4.77 11.38 -10.21
C HIS A 101 5.30 9.94 -10.31
N SER A 102 6.62 9.73 -10.33
CA SER A 102 7.30 8.44 -10.48
C SER A 102 8.45 8.30 -9.48
N PHE A 103 8.60 7.12 -8.88
CA PHE A 103 9.64 6.80 -7.90
C PHE A 103 10.43 5.56 -8.34
N ASN A 104 11.76 5.63 -8.20
CA ASN A 104 12.63 4.46 -8.38
C ASN A 104 12.67 3.65 -7.09
N LEU A 105 11.55 3.00 -6.79
CA LEU A 105 11.38 2.15 -5.64
C LEU A 105 10.99 0.76 -6.11
N LYS A 106 11.83 -0.21 -5.76
CA LYS A 106 11.51 -1.61 -5.94
C LYS A 106 10.48 -2.04 -4.90
N ALA A 107 9.49 -2.80 -5.36
CA ALA A 107 8.47 -3.42 -4.53
C ALA A 107 8.71 -4.93 -4.46
N ASP A 108 8.86 -5.46 -3.25
CA ASP A 108 8.89 -6.89 -3.01
C ASP A 108 7.53 -7.37 -2.51
N VAL A 109 7.07 -8.50 -3.02
CA VAL A 109 5.79 -9.11 -2.64
C VAL A 109 6.05 -10.43 -1.93
N ILE A 110 5.50 -10.59 -0.73
CA ILE A 110 5.61 -11.79 0.09
C ILE A 110 4.20 -12.31 0.41
N THR A 111 4.03 -13.63 0.40
CA THR A 111 2.76 -14.31 0.70
C THR A 111 3.03 -15.64 1.40
N ASP A 112 1.99 -16.31 1.88
CA ASP A 112 2.06 -17.73 2.27
C ASP A 112 1.64 -18.67 1.14
N ALA A 113 1.83 -19.98 1.36
CA ALA A 113 1.52 -21.00 0.36
C ALA A 113 0.03 -21.01 -0.06
N ASP A 114 -0.85 -20.62 0.86
CA ASP A 114 -2.30 -20.58 0.66
C ASP A 114 -2.81 -19.23 0.11
N CYS A 115 -1.91 -18.24 -0.05
CA CYS A 115 -2.24 -16.85 -0.39
C CYS A 115 -3.38 -16.27 0.47
N THR A 116 -3.26 -16.42 1.78
CA THR A 116 -4.18 -15.82 2.75
C THR A 116 -3.90 -14.32 2.94
N TYR A 117 -2.65 -13.89 2.71
CA TYR A 117 -2.22 -12.51 2.82
C TYR A 117 -1.21 -12.13 1.74
N THR A 118 -0.98 -10.82 1.61
CA THR A 118 0.22 -10.29 0.95
C THR A 118 0.87 -9.22 1.80
N LEU A 119 2.20 -9.29 1.88
CA LEU A 119 3.06 -8.27 2.42
C LEU A 119 3.83 -7.62 1.26
N LEU A 120 3.49 -6.38 0.96
CA LEU A 120 4.21 -5.52 0.03
C LEU A 120 5.25 -4.73 0.80
N MET A 121 6.50 -4.69 0.32
CA MET A 121 7.59 -3.94 0.94
C MET A 121 8.24 -3.01 -0.07
N PHE A 122 8.51 -1.77 0.32
CA PHE A 122 9.17 -0.77 -0.52
C PHE A 122 10.56 -0.43 0.03
N GLY A 123 11.55 -0.44 -0.85
CA GLY A 123 12.90 0.00 -0.53
C GLY A 123 13.56 -0.86 0.56
N LYS A 124 14.39 -0.24 1.40
CA LYS A 124 15.20 -0.94 2.42
C LYS A 124 14.47 -1.08 3.74
N HIS A 125 14.80 -2.13 4.48
CA HIS A 125 14.34 -2.34 5.85
C HIS A 125 14.88 -1.23 6.78
N GLU A 126 14.04 -0.74 7.68
CA GLU A 126 14.40 0.30 8.67
C GLU A 126 14.32 -0.22 10.11
N THR A 127 14.96 0.49 11.04
CA THR A 127 15.18 0.01 12.42
C THR A 127 14.03 0.27 13.39
N SER A 128 12.97 0.97 13.00
CA SER A 128 11.82 1.22 13.89
C SER A 128 10.51 1.41 13.12
N PRO A 129 10.09 0.42 12.30
CA PRO A 129 8.82 0.52 11.61
C PRO A 129 7.66 0.22 12.57
N PHE A 130 6.51 0.81 12.29
CA PHE A 130 5.26 0.52 12.99
C PHE A 130 4.12 0.34 11.99
N TRP A 131 3.09 -0.37 12.43
CA TRP A 131 1.91 -0.66 11.62
C TRP A 131 0.77 0.28 11.97
N VAL A 132 0.08 0.76 10.93
CA VAL A 132 -1.15 1.55 11.05
C VAL A 132 -2.27 0.81 10.33
N ALA A 133 -3.39 0.62 11.00
CA ALA A 133 -4.57 0.06 10.35
C ALA A 133 -5.23 1.12 9.45
N LEU A 134 -5.40 0.77 8.17
CA LEU A 134 -6.24 1.53 7.25
C LEU A 134 -7.65 0.92 7.21
N SER A 135 -7.76 -0.37 7.45
CA SER A 135 -9.03 -1.07 7.63
C SER A 135 -8.80 -2.36 8.44
N SER A 136 -9.83 -3.21 8.54
CA SER A 136 -9.69 -4.56 9.08
C SER A 136 -8.96 -5.54 8.15
N HIS A 137 -8.67 -5.16 6.90
CA HIS A 137 -8.02 -6.01 5.90
C HIS A 137 -6.71 -5.43 5.36
N CYS A 138 -6.38 -4.18 5.71
CA CYS A 138 -5.22 -3.48 5.16
C CYS A 138 -4.52 -2.66 6.26
N TRP A 139 -3.21 -2.87 6.35
CA TRP A 139 -2.32 -2.13 7.24
C TRP A 139 -1.17 -1.55 6.44
N ALA A 140 -0.78 -0.32 6.77
CA ALA A 140 0.39 0.33 6.21
C ALA A 140 1.59 0.18 7.15
N LEU A 141 2.75 -0.14 6.59
CA LEU A 141 4.03 -0.11 7.31
C LEU A 141 4.65 1.27 7.17
N ILE A 142 4.99 1.89 8.30
CA ILE A 142 5.51 3.25 8.34
C ILE A 142 6.81 3.29 9.12
N ALA A 143 7.80 4.00 8.59
CA ALA A 143 9.02 4.32 9.31
C ALA A 143 9.46 5.75 8.96
N ALA A 144 9.79 6.55 9.96
CA ALA A 144 10.23 7.95 9.79
C ALA A 144 9.33 8.78 8.83
N ASN A 145 8.01 8.71 8.99
CA ASN A 145 7.01 9.38 8.13
C ASN A 145 7.06 8.96 6.64
N ARG A 146 7.51 7.74 6.37
CA ARG A 146 7.58 7.19 5.02
C ARG A 146 6.78 5.90 4.94
N LEU A 147 6.09 5.73 3.81
CA LEU A 147 5.41 4.49 3.50
C LEU A 147 6.44 3.43 3.09
N LYS A 148 6.48 2.32 3.82
CA LYS A 148 7.43 1.21 3.62
C LYS A 148 6.78 -0.08 3.15
N GLY A 149 5.46 -0.13 3.07
CA GLY A 149 4.77 -1.33 2.63
C GLY A 149 3.33 -1.43 3.10
N PHE A 150 2.72 -2.55 2.78
CA PHE A 150 1.38 -2.92 3.21
C PHE A 150 1.30 -4.37 3.63
N PHE A 151 0.52 -4.67 4.64
CA PHE A 151 0.01 -6.01 4.91
C PHE A 151 -1.46 -6.05 4.52
N ILE A 152 -1.86 -7.04 3.73
CA ILE A 152 -3.18 -7.12 3.10
C ILE A 152 -3.72 -8.52 3.31
N LEU A 153 -4.91 -8.65 3.87
CA LEU A 153 -5.64 -9.91 3.89
C LEU A 153 -6.33 -10.11 2.54
N LEU A 154 -6.17 -11.29 1.96
CA LEU A 154 -6.74 -11.66 0.66
C LEU A 154 -8.02 -12.51 0.78
N ARG A 155 -8.42 -12.86 2.01
CA ARG A 155 -9.57 -13.71 2.34
C ARG A 155 -10.47 -13.05 3.36
#